data_AF-A0A7Y9EU35-F1
#
_entry.id   AF-A0A7Y9EU35-F1
#
_cell.length_a   1.000
_cell.length_b   1.000
_cell.length_c   1.000
_cell.angle_alpha   90.00
_cell.angle_beta   90.00
_cell.angle_gamma   90.00
#
_symmetry.space_group_name_H-M   'P 1'
#
loop_
_entity.id
_entity.type
_entity.pdbx_description
1 polymer ?
#
loop_
_entity_poly.entity_id
_entity_poly.type
_entity_poly.pdbx_seq_one_letter_code
_entity_poly.pdbx_strand_id
1 'polypeptide(L)'
;MRHPAHRAAVRDGGGEVAMSSRTLLSVLGLGALAAAAIAPLAPAAPAQAADGTVCTVSDGTLTWGFKESFRSYISGSIANGSWEAMDGATYETPVFTWSGAHGEIDAAGHGEISFTGSVLFTGHGGLLQTTIAEPVLVLDDAGAHLSLDITGVSMDDALAGGEVTPEVREGVPFAALELPALDWAAPQIAAVDIPATVTAEGFEAFGSYEAGTPLDPISIALTSTCETEKKPAEETTAPVDDTTDAAFDAPGADGGSADDGSWVPWAIGGAAVFIVAAGATALLVRRRGAGSGEASDAAHAPDDAPGGTA
;
A
#
# COMPACT_ATOMS: atom_id res chain seq x y z
N MET A 1 5.34 -13.17 78.61
CA MET A 1 6.04 -14.34 78.04
C MET A 1 6.55 -13.98 76.64
N ARG A 2 7.75 -14.48 76.28
CA ARG A 2 8.36 -14.67 74.94
C ARG A 2 7.88 -13.85 73.70
N HIS A 3 8.90 -13.29 73.00
CA HIS A 3 9.01 -12.87 71.58
C HIS A 3 8.51 -11.47 71.13
N PRO A 4 9.47 -10.57 70.80
CA PRO A 4 9.32 -9.44 69.87
C PRO A 4 10.07 -9.68 68.53
N ALA A 5 9.55 -9.14 67.42
CA ALA A 5 10.16 -9.12 66.07
C ALA A 5 9.31 -8.22 65.15
N HIS A 6 9.80 -7.51 64.13
CA HIS A 6 11.17 -7.19 63.71
C HIS A 6 11.16 -6.06 62.66
N ARG A 7 12.17 -5.16 62.67
CA ARG A 7 12.80 -4.48 61.49
C ARG A 7 11.90 -3.63 60.55
N ALA A 8 12.45 -2.74 59.71
CA ALA A 8 13.85 -2.43 59.39
C ALA A 8 14.09 -0.91 59.28
N ALA A 9 15.35 -0.49 59.42
CA ALA A 9 15.82 0.83 59.01
C ALA A 9 16.98 0.70 58.01
N VAL A 10 16.99 1.64 57.08
CA VAL A 10 17.98 1.96 56.03
C VAL A 10 19.44 1.72 56.42
N ARG A 11 20.26 1.28 55.45
CA ARG A 11 21.62 1.84 55.29
C ARG A 11 22.14 1.81 53.85
N ASP A 12 22.59 2.99 53.44
CA ASP A 12 23.39 3.31 52.26
C ASP A 12 24.90 2.98 52.51
N GLY A 13 25.71 2.93 51.45
CA GLY A 13 27.17 2.78 51.53
C GLY A 13 27.81 2.24 50.25
N GLY A 14 28.39 3.14 49.44
CA GLY A 14 29.06 2.81 48.17
C GLY A 14 30.48 2.21 48.30
N GLY A 15 31.14 2.02 47.15
CA GLY A 15 32.51 1.51 47.07
C GLY A 15 33.03 1.38 45.63
N GLU A 16 33.68 2.42 45.13
CA GLU A 16 34.38 2.43 43.84
C GLU A 16 35.88 2.20 44.07
N VAL A 17 36.50 1.20 43.40
CA VAL A 17 37.98 1.10 43.37
C VAL A 17 38.54 0.41 42.13
N ALA A 18 39.29 1.21 41.36
CA ALA A 18 40.62 0.96 40.79
C ALA A 18 40.93 -0.28 39.91
N MET A 19 41.51 0.07 38.76
CA MET A 19 42.12 -0.76 37.71
C MET A 19 43.42 -1.47 38.16
N SER A 20 43.68 -2.69 37.68
CA SER A 20 45.04 -3.27 37.70
C SER A 20 45.27 -4.30 36.60
N SER A 21 46.31 -4.08 35.78
CA SER A 21 46.69 -4.97 34.67
C SER A 21 47.48 -6.20 35.12
N ARG A 22 47.28 -7.35 34.44
CA ARG A 22 48.29 -8.42 34.36
C ARG A 22 48.10 -9.36 33.15
N THR A 23 48.98 -9.13 32.17
CA THR A 23 49.71 -10.07 31.29
C THR A 23 49.02 -11.34 30.76
N LEU A 24 49.09 -11.48 29.44
CA LEU A 24 48.73 -12.65 28.62
C LEU A 24 49.42 -13.96 29.04
N LEU A 25 48.70 -15.08 28.84
CA LEU A 25 49.32 -16.38 28.53
C LEU A 25 48.64 -16.96 27.28
N SER A 26 49.40 -17.10 26.19
CA SER A 26 48.90 -17.64 24.92
C SER A 26 48.84 -19.16 24.97
N VAL A 27 47.69 -19.75 24.61
CA VAL A 27 47.57 -21.20 24.34
C VAL A 27 47.16 -21.38 22.88
N LEU A 28 48.03 -22.00 22.08
CA LEU A 28 47.69 -22.39 20.71
C LEU A 28 46.77 -23.63 20.75
N GLY A 29 45.48 -23.41 20.50
CA GLY A 29 44.53 -24.48 20.19
C GLY A 29 44.38 -24.62 18.67
N LEU A 30 44.89 -25.72 18.11
CA LEU A 30 44.81 -26.01 16.67
C LEU A 30 43.41 -26.55 16.32
N GLY A 31 42.43 -25.65 16.20
CA GLY A 31 41.06 -25.98 15.77
C GLY A 31 40.98 -26.25 14.26
N ALA A 32 40.59 -27.47 13.87
CA ALA A 32 40.44 -27.81 12.47
C ALA A 32 39.23 -27.08 11.83
N LEU A 33 39.47 -26.33 10.76
CA LEU A 33 38.40 -25.77 9.92
C LEU A 33 37.70 -26.91 9.18
N ALA A 34 36.48 -27.25 9.60
CA ALA A 34 35.54 -27.95 8.75
C ALA A 34 35.00 -26.96 7.70
N ALA A 35 35.52 -27.00 6.48
CA ALA A 35 34.99 -26.22 5.37
C ALA A 35 33.63 -26.77 4.96
N ALA A 36 32.55 -26.18 5.47
CA ALA A 36 31.20 -26.43 4.98
C ALA A 36 31.11 -25.96 3.52
N ALA A 37 30.85 -26.89 2.61
CA ALA A 37 30.65 -26.55 1.21
C ALA A 37 29.33 -25.78 1.06
N ILE A 38 29.43 -24.45 0.91
CA ILE A 38 28.31 -23.60 0.54
C ILE A 38 27.99 -23.93 -0.92
N ALA A 39 26.99 -24.78 -1.15
CA ALA A 39 26.39 -24.90 -2.47
C ALA A 39 25.79 -23.53 -2.83
N PRO A 40 26.08 -22.97 -4.02
CA PRO A 40 25.41 -21.74 -4.43
C PRO A 40 23.92 -22.04 -4.57
N LEU A 41 23.08 -21.30 -3.84
CA LEU A 41 21.67 -21.25 -4.19
C LEU A 41 21.60 -20.70 -5.62
N ALA A 42 21.09 -21.51 -6.55
CA ALA A 42 20.69 -20.98 -7.83
C ALA A 42 19.62 -19.90 -7.56
N PRO A 43 19.69 -18.72 -8.22
CA PRO A 43 18.57 -17.79 -8.15
C PRO A 43 17.34 -18.54 -8.65
N ALA A 44 16.27 -18.53 -7.84
CA ALA A 44 14.97 -18.93 -8.34
C ALA A 44 14.67 -18.04 -9.55
N ALA A 45 14.47 -18.64 -10.72
CA ALA A 45 13.91 -17.89 -11.83
C ALA A 45 12.57 -17.31 -11.36
N PRO A 46 12.22 -16.07 -11.75
CA PRO A 46 10.86 -15.60 -11.52
C PRO A 46 9.91 -16.64 -12.10
N ALA A 47 8.92 -17.06 -11.32
CA ALA A 47 7.82 -17.81 -11.89
C ALA A 47 7.24 -16.92 -12.99
N GLN A 48 7.33 -17.37 -14.24
CA GLN A 48 6.56 -16.75 -15.30
C GLN A 48 5.10 -16.95 -14.88
N ALA A 49 4.45 -15.87 -14.43
CA ALA A 49 3.01 -15.88 -14.23
C ALA A 49 2.40 -16.40 -15.53
N ALA A 50 1.54 -17.42 -15.44
CA ALA A 50 0.94 -17.99 -16.62
C ALA A 50 -0.02 -16.96 -17.21
N ASP A 51 0.39 -16.33 -18.32
CA ASP A 51 -0.40 -15.31 -19.04
C ASP A 51 -1.87 -15.74 -19.13
N GLY A 52 -2.77 -14.96 -18.51
CA GLY A 52 -4.21 -15.24 -18.50
C GLY A 52 -4.72 -16.16 -17.37
N THR A 53 -3.95 -16.45 -16.31
CA THR A 53 -4.52 -17.04 -15.09
C THR A 53 -5.11 -15.96 -14.19
N VAL A 54 -6.42 -16.05 -13.95
CA VAL A 54 -7.18 -15.19 -13.02
C VAL A 54 -7.73 -16.05 -11.89
N CYS A 55 -7.66 -15.52 -10.67
CA CYS A 55 -8.09 -16.17 -9.44
C CYS A 55 -9.20 -15.36 -8.78
N THR A 56 -10.40 -15.93 -8.71
CA THR A 56 -11.51 -15.34 -7.96
C THR A 56 -11.29 -15.59 -6.47
N VAL A 57 -11.24 -14.52 -5.68
CA VAL A 57 -11.30 -14.57 -4.21
C VAL A 57 -12.77 -14.68 -3.80
N SER A 58 -13.07 -15.68 -2.96
CA SER A 58 -14.45 -16.06 -2.62
C SER A 58 -14.78 -15.99 -1.12
N ASP A 59 -13.75 -15.95 -0.28
CA ASP A 59 -13.85 -15.64 1.16
C ASP A 59 -12.48 -15.19 1.66
N GLY A 60 -12.44 -14.57 2.84
CA GLY A 60 -11.21 -14.19 3.51
C GLY A 60 -11.44 -13.23 4.66
N THR A 61 -10.37 -12.96 5.41
CA THR A 61 -10.34 -12.06 6.55
C THR A 61 -9.19 -11.07 6.44
N LEU A 62 -9.45 -9.80 6.73
CA LEU A 62 -8.45 -8.76 6.99
C LEU A 62 -8.51 -8.39 8.47
N THR A 63 -7.37 -8.38 9.13
CA THR A 63 -7.25 -8.00 10.54
C THR A 63 -6.25 -6.87 10.71
N TRP A 64 -6.66 -5.80 11.40
CA TRP A 64 -5.83 -4.61 11.56
C TRP A 64 -6.19 -3.83 12.83
N GLY A 65 -5.19 -3.24 13.49
CA GLY A 65 -5.43 -2.37 14.65
C GLY A 65 -5.84 -0.93 14.29
N PHE A 66 -5.71 -0.50 13.04
CA PHE A 66 -5.52 0.91 12.64
C PHE A 66 -4.17 1.45 13.13
N LYS A 67 -4.10 1.95 14.37
CA LYS A 67 -2.87 2.47 14.99
C LYS A 67 -2.98 2.50 16.52
N GLU A 68 -2.04 1.88 17.24
CA GLU A 68 -2.09 1.76 18.70
C GLU A 68 -2.22 3.12 19.38
N SER A 69 -1.34 4.07 19.03
CA SER A 69 -1.38 5.41 19.61
C SER A 69 -2.68 6.16 19.32
N PHE A 70 -3.38 5.86 18.22
CA PHE A 70 -4.68 6.44 17.93
C PHE A 70 -5.76 5.82 18.84
N ARG A 71 -5.81 4.48 18.97
CA ARG A 71 -6.71 3.81 19.91
C ARG A 71 -6.47 4.27 21.35
N SER A 72 -5.21 4.41 21.78
CA SER A 72 -4.85 4.94 23.10
C SER A 72 -5.26 6.41 23.29
N TYR A 73 -5.21 7.23 22.25
CA TYR A 73 -5.70 8.61 22.28
C TYR A 73 -7.23 8.68 22.40
N ILE A 74 -7.95 7.92 21.56
CA ILE A 74 -9.42 7.84 21.55
C ILE A 74 -9.94 7.35 22.90
N SER A 75 -9.46 6.20 23.39
CA SER A 75 -9.86 5.64 24.70
C SER A 75 -9.25 6.36 25.91
N GLY A 76 -8.31 7.28 25.69
CA GLY A 76 -7.59 7.99 26.74
C GLY A 76 -8.33 9.22 27.28
N SER A 77 -7.81 9.79 28.36
CA SER A 77 -8.44 10.93 29.06
C SER A 77 -8.43 12.27 28.30
N ILE A 78 -7.92 12.29 27.06
CA ILE A 78 -7.92 13.48 26.19
C ILE A 78 -9.18 13.47 25.33
N ALA A 79 -9.32 12.48 24.43
CA ALA A 79 -10.52 12.36 23.61
C ALA A 79 -11.73 11.85 24.41
N ASN A 80 -11.54 11.04 25.45
CA ASN A 80 -12.60 10.43 26.27
C ASN A 80 -13.67 9.74 25.40
N GLY A 81 -13.21 9.04 24.36
CA GLY A 81 -14.00 8.49 23.28
C GLY A 81 -14.04 6.97 23.24
N SER A 82 -14.57 6.45 22.15
CA SER A 82 -14.72 5.01 21.91
C SER A 82 -14.70 4.71 20.42
N TRP A 83 -14.75 3.42 20.08
CA TRP A 83 -14.98 2.96 18.72
C TRP A 83 -16.08 1.90 18.67
N GLU A 84 -16.76 1.82 17.55
CA GLU A 84 -17.79 0.83 17.24
C GLU A 84 -17.45 0.17 15.90
N ALA A 85 -17.43 -1.16 15.87
CA ALA A 85 -17.29 -1.94 14.64
C ALA A 85 -18.70 -2.30 14.15
N MET A 86 -18.99 -2.01 12.89
CA MET A 86 -20.33 -2.03 12.30
C MET A 86 -20.31 -2.74 10.93
N ASP A 87 -21.49 -2.97 10.37
CA ASP A 87 -21.69 -3.43 8.99
C ASP A 87 -20.99 -4.75 8.61
N GLY A 88 -20.63 -5.57 9.61
CA GLY A 88 -19.94 -6.85 9.44
C GLY A 88 -18.51 -6.87 10.00
N ALA A 89 -17.91 -5.70 10.23
CA ALA A 89 -16.67 -5.60 10.99
C ALA A 89 -16.90 -6.00 12.46
N THR A 90 -15.86 -6.58 13.08
CA THR A 90 -15.85 -6.97 14.49
C THR A 90 -14.60 -6.45 15.19
N TYR A 91 -14.59 -6.44 16.52
CA TYR A 91 -13.45 -5.99 17.32
C TYR A 91 -13.18 -6.94 18.49
N GLU A 92 -11.96 -7.46 18.56
CA GLU A 92 -11.41 -8.14 19.73
C GLU A 92 -10.06 -7.50 20.06
N THR A 93 -9.92 -6.92 21.25
CA THR A 93 -8.77 -6.07 21.61
C THR A 93 -7.43 -6.79 21.34
N PRO A 94 -6.50 -6.22 20.54
CA PRO A 94 -6.47 -4.82 20.04
C PRO A 94 -6.93 -4.62 18.57
N VAL A 95 -7.57 -5.62 17.95
CA VAL A 95 -7.70 -5.79 16.50
C VAL A 95 -9.15 -5.64 16.01
N PHE A 96 -9.32 -4.92 14.91
CA PHE A 96 -10.54 -4.95 14.08
C PHE A 96 -10.41 -6.04 13.02
N THR A 97 -11.51 -6.74 12.75
CA THR A 97 -11.57 -7.83 11.76
C THR A 97 -12.71 -7.60 10.78
N TRP A 98 -12.39 -7.58 9.50
CA TRP A 98 -13.32 -7.61 8.38
C TRP A 98 -13.27 -9.02 7.75
N SER A 99 -14.43 -9.53 7.32
CA SER A 99 -14.60 -10.90 6.82
C SER A 99 -15.46 -10.90 5.56
N GLY A 100 -15.37 -11.96 4.74
CA GLY A 100 -16.10 -12.06 3.48
C GLY A 100 -15.39 -11.35 2.34
N ALA A 101 -14.08 -11.57 2.21
CA ALA A 101 -13.29 -11.07 1.10
C ALA A 101 -13.86 -11.54 -0.25
N HIS A 102 -13.94 -10.64 -1.23
CA HIS A 102 -14.35 -10.98 -2.59
C HIS A 102 -13.57 -10.13 -3.59
N GLY A 103 -13.31 -10.67 -4.79
CA GLY A 103 -12.57 -9.95 -5.81
C GLY A 103 -11.88 -10.87 -6.80
N GLU A 104 -11.00 -10.30 -7.62
CA GLU A 104 -10.21 -11.04 -8.61
C GLU A 104 -8.76 -10.58 -8.55
N ILE A 105 -7.85 -11.54 -8.67
CA ILE A 105 -6.40 -11.30 -8.71
C ILE A 105 -5.76 -12.18 -9.77
N ASP A 106 -4.86 -11.63 -10.58
CA ASP A 106 -4.09 -12.41 -11.55
C ASP A 106 -2.96 -13.21 -10.88
N ALA A 107 -2.38 -14.16 -11.60
CA ALA A 107 -1.25 -14.95 -11.09
C ALA A 107 0.07 -14.16 -10.93
N ALA A 108 0.15 -12.91 -11.39
CA ALA A 108 1.27 -12.01 -11.10
C ALA A 108 1.05 -11.23 -9.78
N GLY A 109 -0.20 -11.17 -9.31
CA GLY A 109 -0.60 -10.47 -8.09
C GLY A 109 -1.28 -9.14 -8.32
N HIS A 110 -1.79 -8.83 -9.51
CA HIS A 110 -2.55 -7.60 -9.76
C HIS A 110 -4.06 -7.84 -9.60
N GLY A 111 -4.75 -6.89 -8.97
CA GLY A 111 -6.20 -6.96 -8.79
C GLY A 111 -6.68 -6.23 -7.54
N GLU A 112 -7.95 -6.44 -7.22
CA GLU A 112 -8.62 -5.81 -6.09
C GLU A 112 -9.37 -6.87 -5.27
N ILE A 113 -9.25 -6.78 -3.95
CA ILE A 113 -9.90 -7.68 -3.00
C ILE A 113 -10.63 -6.83 -1.96
N SER A 114 -11.95 -6.81 -2.07
CA SER A 114 -12.85 -5.98 -1.28
C SER A 114 -13.35 -6.71 -0.03
N PHE A 115 -13.47 -5.97 1.05
CA PHE A 115 -14.07 -6.36 2.32
C PHE A 115 -15.19 -5.39 2.67
N THR A 116 -16.25 -5.90 3.29
CA THR A 116 -17.34 -5.05 3.82
C THR A 116 -17.23 -4.91 5.34
N GLY A 117 -17.60 -3.74 5.83
CA GLY A 117 -17.64 -3.42 7.26
C GLY A 117 -16.97 -2.09 7.57
N SER A 118 -17.43 -1.45 8.63
CA SER A 118 -16.97 -0.11 9.01
C SER A 118 -16.56 -0.02 10.48
N VAL A 119 -15.71 0.95 10.80
CA VAL A 119 -15.29 1.28 12.16
C VAL A 119 -15.48 2.77 12.39
N LEU A 120 -16.42 3.12 13.27
CA LEU A 120 -16.67 4.48 13.71
C LEU A 120 -15.81 4.77 14.95
N PHE A 121 -14.94 5.77 14.86
CA PHE A 121 -14.23 6.37 15.98
C PHE A 121 -14.94 7.65 16.44
N THR A 122 -15.13 7.79 17.75
CA THR A 122 -15.74 8.97 18.38
C THR A 122 -14.85 9.53 19.48
N GLY A 123 -14.93 10.83 19.73
CA GLY A 123 -14.18 11.50 20.80
C GLY A 123 -14.57 12.96 20.99
N HIS A 124 -13.97 13.62 21.96
CA HIS A 124 -14.18 15.04 22.30
C HIS A 124 -15.66 15.42 22.49
N GLY A 125 -16.45 14.53 23.12
CA GLY A 125 -17.88 14.74 23.32
C GLY A 125 -18.72 14.73 22.03
N GLY A 126 -18.21 14.12 20.96
CA GLY A 126 -18.84 14.06 19.64
C GLY A 126 -18.22 14.97 18.59
N LEU A 127 -17.26 15.83 18.96
CA LEU A 127 -16.56 16.70 18.00
C LEU A 127 -15.60 15.93 17.08
N LEU A 128 -15.01 14.84 17.58
CA LEU A 128 -14.34 13.86 16.74
C LEU A 128 -15.36 12.78 16.38
N GLN A 129 -15.66 12.68 15.09
CA GLN A 129 -16.44 11.59 14.51
C GLN A 129 -15.81 11.21 13.17
N THR A 130 -15.25 10.00 13.08
CA THR A 130 -14.56 9.52 11.88
C THR A 130 -14.85 8.05 11.67
N THR A 131 -15.44 7.71 10.52
CA THR A 131 -15.66 6.33 10.09
C THR A 131 -14.62 5.97 9.02
N ILE A 132 -14.00 4.80 9.17
CA ILE A 132 -13.33 4.10 8.06
C ILE A 132 -14.22 2.92 7.63
N ALA A 133 -14.38 2.70 6.33
CA ALA A 133 -15.29 1.68 5.80
C ALA A 133 -14.75 1.02 4.52
N GLU A 134 -15.39 -0.07 4.12
CA GLU A 134 -15.17 -0.85 2.89
C GLU A 134 -13.69 -1.00 2.48
N PRO A 135 -12.85 -1.71 3.27
CA PRO A 135 -11.45 -1.86 2.94
C PRO A 135 -11.25 -2.64 1.63
N VAL A 136 -10.48 -2.07 0.70
CA VAL A 136 -10.08 -2.75 -0.54
C VAL A 136 -8.57 -2.90 -0.56
N LEU A 137 -8.09 -4.14 -0.59
CA LEU A 137 -6.69 -4.44 -0.85
C LEU A 137 -6.48 -4.36 -2.37
N VAL A 138 -5.73 -3.33 -2.81
CA VAL A 138 -5.41 -3.08 -4.22
C VAL A 138 -3.95 -3.45 -4.47
N LEU A 139 -3.70 -4.16 -5.57
CA LEU A 139 -2.35 -4.52 -6.01
C LEU A 139 -2.17 -4.21 -7.51
N ASP A 140 -1.11 -3.51 -7.85
CA ASP A 140 -0.77 -3.07 -9.20
C ASP A 140 0.75 -2.94 -9.42
N ASP A 141 1.17 -2.45 -10.60
CA ASP A 141 2.58 -2.19 -10.93
C ASP A 141 3.29 -1.20 -9.97
N ALA A 142 2.55 -0.38 -9.21
CA ALA A 142 3.09 0.56 -8.23
C ALA A 142 3.27 -0.06 -6.84
N GLY A 143 2.60 -1.18 -6.55
CA GLY A 143 2.76 -1.98 -5.34
C GLY A 143 1.44 -2.46 -4.76
N ALA A 144 1.36 -2.54 -3.43
CA ALA A 144 0.14 -2.91 -2.72
C ALA A 144 -0.27 -1.81 -1.74
N HIS A 145 -1.57 -1.54 -1.66
CA HIS A 145 -2.13 -0.60 -0.69
C HIS A 145 -3.51 -1.05 -0.19
N LEU A 146 -3.88 -0.59 1.00
CA LEU A 146 -5.24 -0.67 1.50
C LEU A 146 -5.95 0.66 1.22
N SER A 147 -6.97 0.61 0.39
CA SER A 147 -7.91 1.70 0.18
C SER A 147 -9.05 1.64 1.19
N LEU A 148 -9.56 2.81 1.58
CA LEU A 148 -10.66 2.96 2.56
C LEU A 148 -11.62 4.07 2.12
N ASP A 149 -12.90 3.86 2.40
CA ASP A 149 -13.85 4.96 2.47
C ASP A 149 -13.70 5.67 3.82
N ILE A 150 -13.54 6.99 3.80
CA ILE A 150 -13.31 7.81 4.99
C ILE A 150 -14.41 8.86 5.06
N THR A 151 -15.25 8.76 6.10
CA THR A 151 -16.23 9.79 6.46
C THR A 151 -15.79 10.50 7.72
N GLY A 152 -15.69 11.84 7.68
CA GLY A 152 -15.18 12.62 8.80
C GLY A 152 -15.91 13.94 9.01
N VAL A 153 -15.93 14.41 10.26
CA VAL A 153 -16.35 15.77 10.62
C VAL A 153 -15.10 16.62 10.84
N SER A 154 -15.06 17.82 10.24
CA SER A 154 -13.99 18.79 10.53
C SER A 154 -14.17 19.36 11.94
N MET A 155 -13.06 19.58 12.65
CA MET A 155 -13.11 20.14 14.02
C MET A 155 -13.71 21.55 14.03
N ASP A 156 -13.48 22.34 12.98
CA ASP A 156 -14.00 23.70 12.86
C ASP A 156 -15.52 23.70 12.68
N ASP A 157 -16.08 22.80 11.85
CA ASP A 157 -17.53 22.65 11.67
C ASP A 157 -18.19 22.12 12.96
N ALA A 158 -17.55 21.17 13.63
CA ALA A 158 -18.02 20.64 14.92
C ALA A 158 -18.09 21.74 15.99
N LEU A 159 -17.08 22.63 16.03
CA LEU A 159 -17.02 23.75 16.96
C LEU A 159 -17.95 24.92 16.57
N ALA A 160 -18.35 25.03 15.30
CA ALA A 160 -19.31 26.04 14.85
C ALA A 160 -20.73 25.83 15.40
N GLY A 161 -21.06 24.62 15.86
CA GLY A 161 -22.32 24.31 16.56
C GLY A 161 -23.57 24.38 15.67
N GLY A 162 -23.41 24.32 14.36
CA GLY A 162 -24.49 24.28 13.37
C GLY A 162 -24.88 22.86 12.96
N GLU A 163 -25.62 22.75 11.85
CA GLU A 163 -25.78 21.48 11.15
C GLU A 163 -24.44 21.13 10.47
N VAL A 164 -23.87 19.98 10.86
CA VAL A 164 -22.59 19.51 10.36
C VAL A 164 -22.83 18.42 9.32
N THR A 165 -22.41 18.68 8.08
CA THR A 165 -22.37 17.67 7.02
C THR A 165 -21.01 16.97 7.07
N PRO A 166 -20.94 15.64 7.28
CA PRO A 166 -19.68 14.92 7.20
C PRO A 166 -19.07 15.03 5.80
N GLU A 167 -17.76 15.26 5.73
CA GLU A 167 -16.99 15.05 4.50
C GLU A 167 -16.88 13.55 4.23
N VAL A 168 -17.12 13.14 2.98
CA VAL A 168 -16.95 11.75 2.54
C VAL A 168 -15.87 11.73 1.46
N ARG A 169 -14.88 10.85 1.62
CA ARG A 169 -13.85 10.53 0.62
C ARG A 169 -13.89 9.02 0.38
N GLU A 170 -14.31 8.61 -0.82
CA GLU A 170 -14.41 7.20 -1.20
C GLU A 170 -13.09 6.71 -1.82
N GLY A 171 -12.76 5.43 -1.62
CA GLY A 171 -11.65 4.75 -2.27
C GLY A 171 -10.27 5.39 -2.05
N VAL A 172 -10.02 6.01 -0.88
CA VAL A 172 -8.74 6.68 -0.58
C VAL A 172 -7.65 5.62 -0.42
N PRO A 173 -6.57 5.63 -1.23
CA PRO A 173 -5.38 4.79 -0.99
C PRO A 173 -4.77 5.21 0.34
N PHE A 174 -5.05 4.52 1.45
CA PHE A 174 -4.78 5.04 2.79
C PHE A 174 -3.45 4.54 3.37
N ALA A 175 -3.18 3.25 3.19
CA ALA A 175 -1.99 2.60 3.74
C ALA A 175 -1.21 1.85 2.65
N ALA A 176 0.03 2.23 2.41
CA ALA A 176 0.97 1.46 1.58
C ALA A 176 1.47 0.23 2.36
N LEU A 177 1.53 -0.93 1.69
CA LEU A 177 1.79 -2.23 2.31
C LEU A 177 3.08 -2.88 1.77
N GLU A 178 3.95 -3.31 2.68
CA GLU A 178 5.16 -4.08 2.33
C GLU A 178 4.85 -5.58 2.32
N LEU A 179 4.19 -6.07 1.26
CA LEU A 179 3.83 -7.48 1.16
C LEU A 179 5.07 -8.39 1.02
N PRO A 180 5.07 -9.58 1.66
CA PRO A 180 6.02 -10.64 1.34
C PRO A 180 5.75 -11.20 -0.07
N ALA A 181 6.68 -11.98 -0.61
CA ALA A 181 6.40 -12.76 -1.81
C ALA A 181 5.32 -13.81 -1.53
N LEU A 182 4.20 -13.73 -2.26
CA LEU A 182 3.03 -14.60 -2.15
C LEU A 182 2.79 -15.36 -3.45
N ASP A 183 2.24 -16.56 -3.35
CA ASP A 183 1.76 -17.35 -4.48
C ASP A 183 0.28 -17.04 -4.69
N TRP A 184 -0.03 -16.05 -5.53
CA TRP A 184 -1.40 -15.61 -5.81
C TRP A 184 -2.24 -16.66 -6.55
N ALA A 185 -1.61 -17.71 -7.10
CA ALA A 185 -2.29 -18.85 -7.70
C ALA A 185 -2.62 -19.96 -6.68
N ALA A 186 -2.18 -19.85 -5.42
CA ALA A 186 -2.50 -20.81 -4.37
C ALA A 186 -3.97 -20.64 -3.91
N PRO A 187 -4.71 -21.74 -3.66
CA PRO A 187 -6.12 -21.68 -3.25
C PRO A 187 -6.33 -21.16 -1.82
N GLN A 188 -5.25 -20.98 -1.06
CA GLN A 188 -5.20 -20.40 0.27
C GLN A 188 -3.97 -19.50 0.33
N ILE A 189 -4.19 -18.20 0.55
CA ILE A 189 -3.13 -17.18 0.62
C ILE A 189 -3.19 -16.55 2.00
N ALA A 190 -2.06 -16.45 2.70
CA ALA A 190 -2.02 -15.81 4.00
C ALA A 190 -0.71 -15.05 4.19
N ALA A 191 -0.81 -13.86 4.77
CA ALA A 191 0.32 -13.04 5.18
C ALA A 191 -0.03 -12.38 6.54
N VAL A 192 0.93 -12.41 7.45
CA VAL A 192 0.79 -11.88 8.81
C VAL A 192 1.84 -10.80 9.06
N ASP A 193 1.51 -9.86 9.95
CA ASP A 193 2.38 -8.76 10.35
C ASP A 193 2.94 -7.92 9.18
N ILE A 194 2.14 -7.72 8.12
CA ILE A 194 2.47 -6.89 6.95
C ILE A 194 2.72 -5.44 7.43
N PRO A 195 3.92 -4.88 7.20
CA PRO A 195 4.18 -3.47 7.52
C PRO A 195 3.28 -2.55 6.71
N ALA A 196 2.69 -1.57 7.38
CA ALA A 196 1.79 -0.59 6.80
C ALA A 196 2.23 0.84 7.14
N THR A 197 2.20 1.74 6.16
CA THR A 197 2.52 3.17 6.35
C THR A 197 1.48 4.07 5.68
N VAL A 198 1.20 5.23 6.26
CA VAL A 198 0.26 6.21 5.68
C VAL A 198 0.79 6.72 4.34
N THR A 199 -0.06 6.80 3.32
CA THR A 199 0.25 7.36 1.99
C THR A 199 0.20 8.91 1.98
N ALA A 200 0.40 9.55 0.83
CA ALA A 200 0.16 10.99 0.71
C ALA A 200 -1.35 11.30 0.75
N GLU A 201 -2.13 10.49 0.05
CA GLU A 201 -3.59 10.56 -0.08
C GLU A 201 -4.29 10.29 1.26
N GLY A 202 -3.78 9.32 2.03
CA GLY A 202 -4.24 9.02 3.39
C GLY A 202 -3.93 10.14 4.38
N PHE A 203 -2.79 10.84 4.21
CA PHE A 203 -2.51 12.06 4.97
C PHE A 203 -3.47 13.20 4.58
N GLU A 204 -3.72 13.43 3.29
CA GLU A 204 -4.68 14.45 2.85
C GLU A 204 -6.12 14.16 3.32
N ALA A 205 -6.50 12.88 3.40
CA ALA A 205 -7.84 12.47 3.84
C ALA A 205 -8.06 12.49 5.36
N PHE A 206 -7.03 12.22 6.16
CA PHE A 206 -7.12 12.03 7.62
C PHE A 206 -6.41 13.13 8.45
N GLY A 207 -5.54 13.93 7.82
CA GLY A 207 -4.88 15.14 8.36
C GLY A 207 -3.92 14.96 9.54
N SER A 208 -3.93 13.82 10.23
CA SER A 208 -3.29 13.64 11.54
C SER A 208 -1.93 12.95 11.51
N TYR A 209 -1.59 12.27 10.40
CA TYR A 209 -0.39 11.44 10.27
C TYR A 209 0.26 11.66 8.90
N GLU A 210 1.48 12.21 8.88
CA GLU A 210 2.23 12.46 7.64
C GLU A 210 2.51 11.16 6.87
N ALA A 211 2.67 11.26 5.55
CA ALA A 211 3.05 10.14 4.69
C ALA A 211 4.33 9.45 5.19
N GLY A 212 4.35 8.11 5.14
CA GLY A 212 5.39 7.28 5.72
C GLY A 212 5.25 7.03 7.24
N THR A 213 4.26 7.62 7.92
CA THR A 213 3.99 7.30 9.33
C THR A 213 3.62 5.82 9.47
N PRO A 214 4.31 5.03 10.32
CA PRO A 214 3.95 3.63 10.56
C PRO A 214 2.57 3.49 11.19
N LEU A 215 1.78 2.56 10.67
CA LEU A 215 0.50 2.12 11.20
C LEU A 215 0.70 0.82 12.01
N ASP A 216 -0.37 0.30 12.63
CA ASP A 216 -0.31 -1.09 13.10
C ASP A 216 -0.21 -2.03 11.89
N PRO A 217 0.51 -3.15 11.97
CA PRO A 217 0.63 -4.07 10.84
C PRO A 217 -0.69 -4.76 10.52
N ILE A 218 -0.83 -5.20 9.27
CA ILE A 218 -2.04 -5.86 8.74
C ILE A 218 -1.78 -7.36 8.61
N SER A 219 -2.81 -8.18 8.79
CA SER A 219 -2.77 -9.58 8.38
C SER A 219 -3.97 -9.92 7.50
N ILE A 220 -3.75 -10.78 6.52
CA ILE A 220 -4.77 -11.28 5.59
C ILE A 220 -4.74 -12.82 5.54
N ALA A 221 -5.92 -13.40 5.34
CA ALA A 221 -6.09 -14.80 4.95
C ALA A 221 -7.21 -14.86 3.90
N LEU A 222 -6.97 -15.51 2.77
CA LEU A 222 -7.83 -15.48 1.58
C LEU A 222 -8.05 -16.89 1.03
N THR A 223 -9.27 -17.15 0.55
CA THR A 223 -9.64 -18.36 -0.19
C THR A 223 -9.92 -18.01 -1.64
N SER A 224 -9.16 -18.58 -2.56
CA SER A 224 -9.26 -18.32 -3.99
C SER A 224 -9.46 -19.59 -4.81
N THR A 225 -10.01 -19.42 -6.02
CA THR A 225 -10.09 -20.44 -7.05
C THR A 225 -9.61 -19.86 -8.37
N CYS A 226 -8.59 -20.48 -8.96
CA CYS A 226 -7.96 -20.00 -10.18
C CYS A 226 -8.42 -20.76 -11.41
N GLU A 227 -8.73 -20.01 -12.47
CA GLU A 227 -8.96 -20.53 -13.81
C GLU A 227 -7.91 -19.94 -14.76
N THR A 228 -7.26 -20.79 -15.54
CA THR A 228 -6.39 -20.32 -16.63
C THR A 228 -7.27 -20.10 -17.86
N GLU A 229 -7.36 -18.86 -18.34
CA GLU A 229 -7.95 -18.58 -19.64
C GLU A 229 -7.21 -19.37 -20.70
N LYS A 230 -7.90 -20.34 -21.30
CA LYS A 230 -7.38 -21.06 -22.45
C LYS A 230 -7.43 -20.13 -23.66
N LYS A 231 -6.38 -19.35 -23.85
CA LYS A 231 -6.17 -18.52 -25.05
C LYS A 231 -6.59 -19.33 -26.28
N PRO A 232 -7.53 -18.84 -27.12
CA PRO A 232 -7.86 -19.49 -28.36
C PRO A 232 -6.58 -19.69 -29.17
N ALA A 233 -6.32 -20.92 -29.59
CA ALA A 233 -5.23 -21.16 -30.51
C ALA A 233 -5.56 -20.38 -31.79
N GLU A 234 -4.77 -19.35 -32.10
CA GLU A 234 -4.77 -18.77 -33.45
C GLU A 234 -4.43 -19.92 -34.39
N GLU A 235 -5.41 -20.36 -35.17
CA GLU A 235 -5.15 -21.21 -36.33
C GLU A 235 -4.29 -20.41 -37.29
N THR A 236 -2.98 -20.61 -37.19
CA THR A 236 -2.02 -20.20 -38.20
C THR A 236 -2.41 -20.87 -39.50
N THR A 237 -3.22 -20.17 -40.29
CA THR A 237 -3.50 -20.52 -41.68
C THR A 237 -2.20 -20.31 -42.45
N ALA A 238 -1.41 -21.39 -42.52
CA ALA A 238 -0.21 -21.42 -43.33
C ALA A 238 -0.57 -21.03 -44.77
N PRO A 239 0.20 -20.14 -45.43
CA PRO A 239 -0.06 -19.81 -46.82
C PRO A 239 0.15 -21.06 -47.67
N VAL A 240 -0.84 -21.36 -48.53
CA VAL A 240 -0.71 -22.41 -49.53
C VAL A 240 0.13 -21.86 -50.69
N ASP A 241 1.33 -22.40 -50.87
CA ASP A 241 2.17 -22.16 -52.05
C ASP A 241 1.53 -22.83 -53.28
N ASP A 242 0.65 -22.10 -53.99
CA ASP A 242 0.16 -22.52 -55.30
C ASP A 242 1.25 -22.36 -56.37
N THR A 243 2.06 -23.41 -56.52
CA THR A 243 2.97 -23.56 -57.67
C THR A 243 2.35 -24.51 -58.68
N THR A 244 1.81 -23.99 -59.79
CA THR A 244 1.58 -24.76 -61.02
C THR A 244 1.79 -23.85 -62.24
N ASP A 245 2.75 -24.23 -63.07
CA ASP A 245 3.09 -23.57 -64.34
C ASP A 245 2.75 -24.52 -65.52
N ALA A 246 2.81 -24.01 -66.76
CA ALA A 246 2.59 -24.69 -68.05
C ALA A 246 1.13 -24.78 -68.59
N ALA A 247 0.64 -23.64 -69.07
CA ALA A 247 0.15 -23.38 -70.43
C ALA A 247 -0.39 -24.52 -71.35
N PHE A 248 -1.55 -24.26 -72.01
CA PHE A 248 -1.64 -24.21 -73.48
C PHE A 248 -2.92 -23.49 -74.03
N ASP A 249 -2.77 -22.86 -75.19
CA ASP A 249 -3.74 -22.39 -76.21
C ASP A 249 -4.98 -21.51 -75.92
N ALA A 250 -5.15 -20.54 -76.83
CA ALA A 250 -6.40 -19.91 -77.28
C ALA A 250 -6.45 -20.08 -78.83
N PRO A 251 -7.61 -20.07 -79.54
CA PRO A 251 -8.44 -18.85 -79.68
C PRO A 251 -9.96 -19.04 -79.96
N GLY A 252 -10.69 -17.92 -80.04
CA GLY A 252 -12.12 -17.81 -80.47
C GLY A 252 -13.02 -17.29 -79.33
N ALA A 253 -13.61 -16.09 -79.37
CA ALA A 253 -14.75 -15.66 -80.22
C ALA A 253 -16.07 -16.37 -79.84
N ASP A 254 -17.25 -15.75 -79.72
CA ASP A 254 -17.66 -14.34 -79.81
C ASP A 254 -19.12 -14.16 -79.29
N GLY A 255 -19.49 -12.95 -78.84
CA GLY A 255 -20.89 -12.50 -78.70
C GLY A 255 -21.63 -12.75 -77.37
N GLY A 256 -22.40 -11.75 -76.90
CA GLY A 256 -23.40 -11.92 -75.83
C GLY A 256 -23.61 -10.72 -74.89
N SER A 257 -24.23 -9.64 -75.37
CA SER A 257 -24.60 -8.48 -74.53
C SER A 257 -25.88 -8.68 -73.71
N ALA A 258 -25.85 -8.26 -72.45
CA ALA A 258 -26.92 -7.60 -71.69
C ALA A 258 -26.24 -7.03 -70.41
N ASP A 259 -26.22 -5.73 -70.08
CA ASP A 259 -27.33 -4.78 -69.89
C ASP A 259 -28.35 -5.35 -68.87
N ASP A 260 -28.60 -4.79 -67.68
CA ASP A 260 -28.45 -3.41 -67.19
C ASP A 260 -28.17 -3.33 -65.67
N GLY A 261 -27.72 -2.16 -65.19
CA GLY A 261 -28.22 -1.65 -63.90
C GLY A 261 -27.25 -1.26 -62.78
N SER A 262 -26.42 -0.23 -62.99
CA SER A 262 -26.07 0.86 -62.02
C SER A 262 -25.70 0.50 -60.56
N TRP A 263 -24.58 0.92 -59.94
CA TRP A 263 -23.94 2.25 -59.99
C TRP A 263 -22.56 2.23 -59.28
N VAL A 264 -21.65 3.09 -59.74
CA VAL A 264 -20.33 3.49 -59.15
C VAL A 264 -20.08 4.94 -59.64
N PRO A 265 -19.16 5.78 -59.08
CA PRO A 265 -18.12 5.55 -58.07
C PRO A 265 -18.33 6.47 -56.83
N TRP A 266 -17.41 6.81 -55.90
CA TRP A 266 -16.04 7.42 -55.97
C TRP A 266 -15.23 6.93 -54.75
N ALA A 267 -14.00 6.43 -54.81
CA ALA A 267 -12.73 6.91 -55.39
C ALA A 267 -11.90 7.83 -54.45
N ILE A 268 -10.61 7.45 -54.26
CA ILE A 268 -9.51 8.21 -53.61
C ILE A 268 -9.68 8.37 -52.07
N GLY A 269 -8.71 8.07 -51.20
CA GLY A 269 -7.31 7.66 -51.37
C GLY A 269 -6.41 8.40 -50.38
N GLY A 270 -5.37 7.77 -49.83
CA GLY A 270 -4.41 8.44 -48.94
C GLY A 270 -3.83 7.54 -47.85
N ALA A 271 -2.60 7.06 -48.06
CA ALA A 271 -1.80 6.48 -46.98
C ALA A 271 -1.19 7.58 -46.11
N ALA A 272 -1.16 7.39 -44.79
CA ALA A 272 -0.40 8.21 -43.86
C ALA A 272 0.28 7.31 -42.82
N VAL A 273 1.58 7.06 -43.02
CA VAL A 273 2.44 6.36 -42.06
C VAL A 273 2.82 7.34 -40.95
N PHE A 274 2.57 6.98 -39.69
CA PHE A 274 3.15 7.68 -38.54
C PHE A 274 4.32 6.88 -37.96
N ILE A 275 5.53 7.39 -38.20
CA ILE A 275 6.72 7.06 -37.40
C ILE A 275 6.94 8.22 -36.44
N VAL A 276 6.99 7.94 -35.14
CA VAL A 276 7.55 8.87 -34.15
C VAL A 276 8.69 8.17 -33.44
N ALA A 277 9.92 8.64 -33.73
CA ALA A 277 11.14 8.20 -33.07
C ALA A 277 11.49 9.15 -31.90
N ALA A 278 12.28 8.65 -30.95
CA ALA A 278 12.57 9.30 -29.68
C ALA A 278 13.58 10.48 -29.76
N GLY A 279 13.57 11.31 -28.71
CA GLY A 279 14.58 12.32 -28.39
C GLY A 279 14.20 13.02 -27.07
N ALA A 280 14.61 12.57 -25.87
CA ALA A 280 15.95 12.45 -25.29
C ALA A 280 16.41 13.68 -24.46
N THR A 281 16.63 13.40 -23.16
CA THR A 281 17.61 14.02 -22.23
C THR A 281 17.50 15.50 -21.80
N ALA A 282 17.05 15.66 -20.55
CA ALA A 282 17.81 16.19 -19.40
C ALA A 282 18.63 17.50 -19.51
N LEU A 283 18.40 18.41 -18.53
CA LEU A 283 19.43 19.33 -18.04
C LEU A 283 19.24 19.67 -16.55
N LEU A 284 20.27 19.40 -15.74
CA LEU A 284 20.31 19.64 -14.29
C LEU A 284 20.84 21.04 -13.95
N VAL A 285 20.25 21.60 -12.88
CA VAL A 285 20.86 22.45 -11.84
C VAL A 285 22.03 23.37 -12.22
N ARG A 286 21.85 24.68 -11.99
CA ARG A 286 22.97 25.57 -11.61
C ARG A 286 22.56 26.54 -10.50
N ARG A 287 23.47 26.80 -9.56
CA ARG A 287 23.23 27.32 -8.21
C ARG A 287 24.11 28.55 -7.92
N ARG A 288 23.63 29.47 -7.05
CA ARG A 288 24.30 30.70 -6.52
C ARG A 288 24.39 31.89 -7.51
N GLY A 289 24.27 33.16 -7.07
CA GLY A 289 23.99 33.68 -5.71
C GLY A 289 24.17 35.22 -5.61
N ALA A 290 24.01 35.78 -4.39
CA ALA A 290 23.97 37.23 -4.03
C ALA A 290 22.75 38.02 -4.62
N GLY A 291 22.16 39.05 -4.01
CA GLY A 291 22.35 39.79 -2.74
C GLY A 291 21.43 41.06 -2.76
N SER A 292 21.29 41.95 -1.77
CA SER A 292 21.83 42.11 -0.41
C SER A 292 21.01 43.18 0.37
N GLY A 293 20.91 43.12 1.71
CA GLY A 293 20.29 44.18 2.56
C GLY A 293 18.75 44.03 2.74
N GLU A 294 18.11 44.57 3.78
CA GLU A 294 18.56 45.55 4.78
C GLU A 294 17.95 45.27 6.17
N ALA A 295 18.52 45.83 7.23
CA ALA A 295 18.12 45.61 8.62
C ALA A 295 17.63 46.90 9.31
N SER A 296 16.63 46.76 10.16
CA SER A 296 16.37 47.58 11.35
C SER A 296 15.65 46.64 12.31
N ASP A 297 16.27 46.11 13.36
CA ASP A 297 16.73 46.81 14.58
C ASP A 297 15.67 47.73 15.18
N ALA A 298 15.16 47.28 16.34
CA ALA A 298 14.41 48.03 17.34
C ALA A 298 14.31 47.18 18.62
N ALA A 299 15.43 46.91 19.29
CA ALA A 299 15.40 46.37 20.65
C ALA A 299 15.14 47.51 21.65
N HIS A 300 14.10 47.38 22.48
CA HIS A 300 14.06 48.08 23.77
C HIS A 300 13.48 47.18 24.87
N ALA A 301 13.91 47.44 26.10
CA ALA A 301 13.99 46.47 27.19
C ALA A 301 12.74 46.49 28.11
N PRO A 302 12.63 45.58 29.10
CA PRO A 302 11.47 45.53 29.99
C PRO A 302 11.56 46.58 31.09
N ASP A 303 10.42 46.91 31.71
CA ASP A 303 10.38 47.76 32.89
C ASP A 303 9.43 47.21 33.98
N ASP A 304 9.84 47.48 35.21
CA ASP A 304 9.48 46.84 36.49
C ASP A 304 8.00 46.85 36.92
N ALA A 305 7.66 45.88 37.78
CA ALA A 305 6.57 46.00 38.76
C ALA A 305 7.06 46.70 40.04
N PRO A 306 6.18 47.41 40.77
CA PRO A 306 6.08 47.07 42.20
C PRO A 306 4.69 47.29 42.87
N GLY A 307 4.40 46.46 43.88
CA GLY A 307 3.44 46.72 44.96
C GLY A 307 1.94 46.55 44.61
N GLY A 308 1.03 46.30 45.56
CA GLY A 308 1.20 46.12 47.01
C GLY A 308 0.19 46.94 47.82
N THR A 309 -0.77 46.25 48.46
CA THR A 309 -1.92 46.81 49.25
C THR A 309 -2.97 47.57 48.41
N ALA A 310 -4.27 47.54 48.74
CA ALA A 310 -4.98 46.96 49.90
C ALA A 310 -6.30 46.28 49.46
#